data_AF-A0AAE9FJR3-F1
#
_entry.id   AF-A0AAE9FJR3-F1
#
_cell.length_a   1.000
_cell.length_b   1.000
_cell.length_c   1.000
_cell.angle_alpha   90.00
_cell.angle_beta   90.00
_cell.angle_gamma   90.00
#
_symmetry.space_group_name_H-M   'P 1'
#
loop_
_entity.id
_entity.type
_entity.pdbx_description
1 polymer ?
#
loop_
_entity_poly.entity_id
_entity_poly.type
_entity_poly.pdbx_seq_one_letter_code
_entity_poly.pdbx_strand_id
1 'polypeptide(L)'
;MVIRFNILLFCFFLLFGRTANSHLIFADEIVEKQISAIQKVAKTADFNELLTLVSSSVFELEDGEEVRKALLAAKIKILKAKFHHPGIFATVLENDIHLSNITMRRHEKSSTGWILVRAGFLECIMNQDEDSFCIED
;
A
#
# COMPACT_ATOMS: atom_id res chain seq x y z
N MET A 1 9.64 41.74 -35.28
CA MET A 1 9.28 40.39 -35.78
C MET A 1 9.57 39.34 -34.70
N VAL A 2 8.87 39.40 -33.56
CA VAL A 2 9.12 38.50 -32.38
C VAL A 2 7.82 37.84 -31.91
N ILE A 3 6.68 38.47 -32.17
CA ILE A 3 5.33 38.00 -31.77
C ILE A 3 4.91 36.71 -32.52
N ARG A 4 5.32 36.56 -33.79
CA ARG A 4 4.94 35.39 -34.61
C ARG A 4 5.59 34.08 -34.14
N PHE A 5 6.77 34.13 -33.52
CA PHE A 5 7.48 32.93 -33.06
C PHE A 5 6.83 32.34 -31.80
N ASN A 6 6.37 33.19 -30.88
CA ASN A 6 5.67 32.76 -29.66
C ASN A 6 4.31 32.11 -29.94
N ILE A 7 3.57 32.60 -30.94
CA ILE A 7 2.27 32.03 -31.30
C ILE A 7 2.46 30.62 -31.90
N LEU A 8 3.49 30.42 -32.73
CA LEU A 8 3.78 29.13 -33.34
C LEU A 8 4.20 28.08 -32.31
N LEU A 9 5.02 28.48 -31.33
CA LEU A 9 5.43 27.61 -30.21
C LEU A 9 4.23 27.26 -29.31
N PHE A 10 3.36 28.24 -29.03
CA PHE A 10 2.13 28.04 -28.26
C PHE A 10 1.14 27.11 -28.98
N CYS A 11 0.96 27.26 -30.29
CA CYS A 11 0.16 26.33 -31.10
C CYS A 11 0.76 24.92 -31.13
N PHE A 12 2.09 24.79 -31.14
CA PHE A 12 2.75 23.49 -31.04
C PHE A 12 2.48 22.81 -29.69
N PHE A 13 2.57 23.53 -28.58
CA PHE A 13 2.20 23.02 -27.25
C PHE A 13 0.71 22.62 -27.16
N LEU A 14 -0.18 23.36 -27.80
CA LEU A 14 -1.62 23.02 -27.83
C LEU A 14 -1.94 21.79 -28.72
N LEU A 15 -1.22 21.62 -29.83
CA LEU A 15 -1.40 20.51 -30.76
C LEU A 15 -0.77 19.20 -30.24
N PHE A 16 0.37 19.28 -29.56
CA PHE A 16 1.09 18.10 -29.07
C PHE A 16 0.87 17.80 -27.58
N GLY A 17 0.35 18.74 -26.79
CA GLY A 17 0.09 18.54 -25.35
C GLY A 17 -1.11 17.64 -25.01
N ARG A 18 -1.79 17.06 -26.02
CA ARG A 18 -3.07 16.36 -25.85
C ARG A 18 -3.00 14.83 -25.75
N THR A 19 -1.89 14.26 -25.31
CA THR A 19 -1.81 12.82 -25.01
C THR A 19 -1.41 12.55 -23.56
N ALA A 20 -1.97 13.31 -22.62
CA ALA A 20 -2.03 12.86 -21.23
C ALA A 20 -3.14 11.81 -21.11
N ASN A 21 -2.80 10.54 -21.34
CA ASN A 21 -3.71 9.43 -21.08
C ASN A 21 -3.88 9.30 -19.56
N SER A 22 -5.01 9.80 -19.04
CA SER A 22 -5.38 9.54 -17.65
C SER A 22 -5.86 8.10 -17.52
N HIS A 23 -5.04 7.24 -16.94
CA HIS A 23 -5.48 5.91 -16.52
C HIS A 23 -6.25 6.04 -15.21
N LEU A 24 -7.41 5.37 -15.13
CA LEU A 24 -8.09 5.20 -13.85
C LEU A 24 -7.20 4.38 -12.93
N ILE A 25 -7.02 4.85 -11.70
CA ILE A 25 -6.24 4.18 -10.68
C ILE A 25 -7.22 3.75 -9.60
N PHE A 26 -7.33 2.44 -9.38
CA PHE A 26 -8.20 1.89 -8.36
C PHE A 26 -7.43 1.58 -7.07
N ALA A 27 -8.07 1.82 -5.93
CA ALA A 27 -7.42 1.68 -4.62
C ALA A 27 -7.17 0.22 -4.24
N ASP A 28 -8.06 -0.68 -4.65
CA ASP A 28 -7.95 -2.13 -4.50
C ASP A 28 -6.74 -2.68 -5.27
N GLU A 29 -6.56 -2.32 -6.53
CA GLU A 29 -5.40 -2.72 -7.34
C GLU A 29 -4.08 -2.29 -6.70
N ILE A 30 -4.03 -1.09 -6.11
CA ILE A 30 -2.85 -0.61 -5.37
C ILE A 30 -2.59 -1.48 -4.14
N VAL A 31 -3.64 -1.80 -3.38
CA VAL A 31 -3.53 -2.62 -2.17
C VAL A 31 -3.06 -4.03 -2.55
N GLU A 32 -3.65 -4.66 -3.57
CA GLU A 32 -3.24 -5.98 -4.07
C GLU A 32 -1.76 -6.01 -4.47
N LYS A 33 -1.34 -5.00 -5.23
CA LYS A 33 0.05 -4.87 -5.66
C LYS A 33 0.99 -4.69 -4.47
N GLN A 34 0.58 -3.92 -3.46
CA GLN A 34 1.38 -3.72 -2.25
C GLN A 34 1.52 -4.99 -1.43
N ILE A 35 0.41 -5.68 -1.14
CA ILE A 35 0.43 -6.91 -0.36
C ILE A 35 1.26 -7.98 -1.07
N SER A 36 1.10 -8.12 -2.39
CA SER A 36 1.91 -9.04 -3.19
C SER A 36 3.40 -8.72 -3.15
N ALA A 37 3.77 -7.43 -3.20
CA ALA A 37 5.16 -7.00 -3.08
C ALA A 37 5.73 -7.31 -1.70
N ILE A 38 4.98 -7.01 -0.63
CA ILE A 38 5.35 -7.32 0.76
C ILE A 38 5.58 -8.82 0.92
N GLN A 39 4.64 -9.66 0.48
CA GLN A 39 4.77 -11.12 0.58
C GLN A 39 5.95 -11.66 -0.22
N LYS A 40 6.26 -11.06 -1.38
CA LYS A 40 7.43 -11.43 -2.18
C LYS A 40 8.73 -11.11 -1.46
N VAL A 41 8.84 -9.93 -0.87
CA VAL A 41 10.02 -9.52 -0.10
C VAL A 41 10.11 -10.29 1.22
N ALA A 42 8.99 -10.56 1.89
CA ALA A 42 8.95 -11.35 3.11
C ALA A 42 9.42 -12.81 2.91
N LYS A 43 9.41 -13.34 1.68
CA LYS A 43 10.04 -14.64 1.36
C LYS A 43 11.56 -14.59 1.38
N THR A 44 12.14 -13.42 1.16
CA THR A 44 13.59 -13.21 1.29
C THR A 44 13.93 -12.95 2.76
N ALA A 45 15.19 -13.13 3.12
CA ALA A 45 15.71 -12.70 4.42
C ALA A 45 16.19 -11.23 4.39
N ASP A 46 15.77 -10.44 3.39
CA ASP A 46 16.17 -9.03 3.25
C ASP A 46 15.22 -8.11 4.02
N PHE A 47 15.53 -7.90 5.28
CA PHE A 47 14.75 -7.04 6.16
C PHE A 47 14.82 -5.56 5.76
N ASN A 48 15.93 -5.12 5.15
CA ASN A 48 16.07 -3.74 4.72
C ASN A 48 15.11 -3.43 3.57
N GLU A 49 14.96 -4.36 2.63
CA GLU A 49 13.98 -4.25 1.56
C GLU A 49 12.54 -4.24 2.13
N LEU A 50 12.25 -5.06 3.15
CA LEU A 50 10.93 -5.09 3.80
C LEU A 50 10.56 -3.74 4.43
N LEU A 51 11.52 -3.06 5.07
CA LEU A 51 11.34 -1.72 5.64
C LEU A 51 11.07 -0.64 4.58
N THR A 52 11.32 -0.91 3.29
CA THR A 52 10.91 0.01 2.21
C THR A 52 9.44 -0.12 1.84
N LEU A 53 8.77 -1.21 2.26
CA LEU A 53 7.37 -1.53 1.95
C LEU A 53 6.46 -1.45 3.18
N VAL A 54 7.02 -1.57 4.38
CA VAL A 54 6.29 -1.59 5.65
C VAL A 54 6.92 -0.58 6.59
N SER A 55 6.09 0.30 7.15
CA SER A 55 6.49 1.32 8.12
C SER A 55 6.95 0.69 9.43
N SER A 56 7.91 1.31 10.11
CA SER A 56 8.36 0.89 11.46
C SER A 56 7.20 0.80 12.46
N SER A 57 6.15 1.62 12.28
CA SER A 57 4.93 1.59 13.09
C SER A 57 4.16 0.28 13.05
N VAL A 58 4.38 -0.57 12.04
CA VAL A 58 3.82 -1.92 11.98
C VAL A 58 4.63 -2.90 12.84
N PHE A 59 5.88 -2.56 13.13
CA PHE A 59 6.83 -3.35 13.92
C PHE A 59 6.98 -2.84 15.36
N GLU A 60 6.33 -1.72 15.74
CA GLU A 60 6.69 -0.91 16.91
C GLU A 60 6.55 -1.62 18.27
N LEU A 61 5.99 -2.83 18.33
CA LEU A 61 5.80 -3.61 19.54
C LEU A 61 6.36 -5.04 19.46
N GLU A 62 6.90 -5.47 18.32
CA GLU A 62 7.08 -6.90 18.02
C GLU A 62 8.44 -7.24 17.37
N ASP A 63 8.88 -8.50 17.47
CA ASP A 63 10.06 -8.98 16.75
C ASP A 63 9.83 -8.86 15.23
N GLY A 64 10.72 -8.14 14.55
CA GLY A 64 10.65 -7.96 13.10
C GLY A 64 10.63 -9.27 12.32
N GLU A 65 11.25 -10.32 12.83
CA GLU A 65 11.22 -11.65 12.22
C GLU A 65 9.85 -12.33 12.37
N GLU A 66 9.15 -12.11 13.48
CA GLU A 66 7.78 -12.60 13.68
C GLU A 66 6.79 -11.85 12.78
N VAL A 67 6.93 -10.53 12.70
CA VAL A 67 6.15 -9.71 11.76
C VAL A 67 6.38 -10.16 10.32
N ARG A 68 7.63 -10.45 9.94
CA ARG A 68 7.95 -10.99 8.60
C ARG A 68 7.23 -12.30 8.34
N LYS A 69 7.26 -13.24 9.29
CA LYS A 69 6.57 -14.54 9.18
C LYS A 69 5.05 -14.37 9.09
N ALA A 70 4.48 -13.49 9.89
CA ALA A 70 3.05 -13.20 9.88
C ALA A 70 2.62 -12.57 8.54
N LEU A 71 3.36 -11.58 8.03
CA LEU A 71 3.13 -10.97 6.72
C LEU A 71 3.23 -11.99 5.57
N LEU A 72 4.16 -12.95 5.68
CA LEU A 72 4.31 -14.02 4.71
C LEU A 72 3.15 -15.02 4.73
N ALA A 73 2.66 -15.36 5.93
CA ALA A 73 1.60 -16.34 6.14
C ALA A 73 0.19 -15.78 5.87
N ALA A 74 0.00 -14.47 6.02
CA ALA A 74 -1.31 -13.83 5.95
C ALA A 74 -1.98 -14.03 4.58
N LYS A 75 -3.21 -14.55 4.60
CA LYS A 75 -4.06 -14.66 3.40
C LYS A 75 -5.07 -13.53 3.39
N ILE A 76 -4.74 -12.47 2.66
CA ILE A 76 -5.50 -11.22 2.66
C ILE A 76 -6.46 -11.18 1.48
N LYS A 77 -7.76 -11.07 1.78
CA LYS A 77 -8.81 -10.77 0.80
C LYS A 77 -9.29 -9.33 0.99
N ILE A 78 -9.24 -8.53 -0.06
CA ILE A 78 -9.68 -7.12 -0.01
C ILE A 78 -11.18 -7.09 -0.21
N LEU A 79 -11.91 -6.55 0.76
CA LEU A 79 -13.37 -6.39 0.67
C LEU A 79 -13.73 -5.01 0.14
N LYS A 80 -12.99 -3.99 0.56
CA LYS A 80 -13.20 -2.60 0.15
C LYS A 80 -11.91 -1.82 0.31
N ALA A 81 -11.56 -1.04 -0.70
CA ALA A 81 -10.46 -0.08 -0.63
C ALA A 81 -10.93 1.29 -1.10
N LYS A 82 -10.46 2.35 -0.46
CA LYS A 82 -10.75 3.73 -0.86
C LYS A 82 -9.55 4.62 -0.62
N PHE A 83 -9.36 5.59 -1.51
CA PHE A 83 -8.49 6.72 -1.22
C PHE A 83 -9.09 7.54 -0.09
N HIS A 84 -8.31 7.76 0.95
CA HIS A 84 -8.69 8.58 2.10
C HIS A 84 -7.45 9.31 2.57
N HIS A 85 -7.48 10.65 2.55
CA HIS A 85 -6.32 11.45 2.92
C HIS A 85 -5.79 11.04 4.31
N PRO A 86 -4.47 10.78 4.48
CA PRO A 86 -3.36 11.03 3.55
C PRO A 86 -2.95 9.84 2.64
N GLY A 87 -3.77 8.81 2.48
CA GLY A 87 -3.43 7.65 1.64
C GLY A 87 -4.60 6.76 1.24
N ILE A 88 -4.50 5.47 1.54
CA ILE A 88 -5.53 4.45 1.24
C ILE A 88 -5.92 3.76 2.54
N PHE A 89 -7.23 3.58 2.71
CA PHE A 89 -7.81 2.74 3.74
C PHE A 89 -8.47 1.54 3.08
N ALA A 90 -8.15 0.34 3.56
CA ALA A 90 -8.79 -0.88 3.07
C ALA A 90 -9.27 -1.75 4.22
N THR A 91 -10.46 -2.31 4.03
CA THR A 91 -11.01 -3.37 4.86
C THR A 91 -10.69 -4.70 4.20
N VAL A 92 -10.07 -5.58 4.96
CA VAL A 92 -9.58 -6.87 4.50
C VAL A 92 -10.08 -7.98 5.40
N LEU A 93 -10.16 -9.17 4.84
CA LEU A 93 -10.44 -10.41 5.55
C LEU A 93 -9.18 -11.28 5.53
N GLU A 94 -8.67 -11.62 6.70
CA GLU A 94 -7.50 -12.49 6.87
C GLU A 94 -7.98 -13.94 7.07
N ASN A 95 -7.43 -14.88 6.31
CA ASN A 95 -7.78 -16.31 6.33
C ASN A 95 -9.29 -16.62 6.20
N ASP A 96 -10.05 -15.73 5.57
CA ASP A 96 -11.52 -15.79 5.49
C ASP A 96 -12.25 -15.74 6.86
N ILE A 97 -11.55 -15.34 7.93
CA ILE A 97 -12.06 -15.37 9.32
C ILE A 97 -12.01 -13.98 9.96
N HIS A 98 -10.84 -13.32 9.93
CA HIS A 98 -10.63 -12.10 10.73
C HIS A 98 -10.81 -10.85 9.89
N LEU A 99 -11.85 -10.07 10.19
CA LEU A 99 -12.05 -8.77 9.59
C LEU A 99 -11.06 -7.77 10.19
N SER A 100 -10.33 -7.08 9.32
CA SER A 100 -9.35 -6.10 9.76
C SER A 100 -9.23 -4.93 8.82
N ASN A 101 -8.56 -3.88 9.29
CA ASN A 101 -8.26 -2.70 8.52
C ASN A 101 -6.76 -2.55 8.31
N ILE A 102 -6.41 -2.15 7.09
CA ILE A 102 -5.06 -1.75 6.75
C ILE A 102 -5.06 -0.31 6.25
N THR A 103 -3.95 0.38 6.51
CA THR A 103 -3.74 1.75 6.02
C THR A 103 -2.42 1.81 5.28
N MET A 104 -2.43 2.49 4.14
CA MET A 104 -1.26 2.72 3.32
C MET A 104 -1.07 4.22 3.05
N ARG A 105 0.17 4.64 2.90
CA ARG A 105 0.52 6.01 2.46
C ARG A 105 1.54 6.00 1.34
N ARG A 106 1.63 7.10 0.60
CA ARG A 106 2.68 7.30 -0.40
C ARG A 106 4.06 7.34 0.27
N HIS A 107 5.04 6.75 -0.39
CA HIS A 107 6.42 6.78 0.07
C HIS A 107 7.39 6.63 -1.11
N GLU A 108 8.38 7.52 -1.20
CA GLU A 108 9.29 7.61 -2.35
C GLU A 108 10.24 6.43 -2.46
N LYS A 109 10.65 5.86 -1.32
CA LYS A 109 11.58 4.72 -1.29
C LYS A 109 10.91 3.38 -1.57
N SER A 110 9.59 3.34 -1.63
CA SER A 110 8.86 2.09 -1.89
C SER A 110 8.85 1.77 -3.37
N SER A 111 9.14 0.52 -3.71
CA SER A 111 9.09 0.02 -5.11
C SER A 111 7.69 0.06 -5.72
N THR A 112 6.64 0.13 -4.91
CA THR A 112 5.25 0.30 -5.37
C THR A 112 4.79 1.76 -5.33
N GLY A 113 5.58 2.65 -4.73
CA GLY A 113 5.20 4.02 -4.38
C GLY A 113 4.31 4.14 -3.15
N TRP A 114 4.07 3.03 -2.43
CA TRP A 114 3.23 2.96 -1.23
C TRP A 114 3.87 2.15 -0.12
N ILE A 115 3.59 2.48 1.13
CA ILE A 115 3.96 1.66 2.29
C ILE A 115 2.75 1.35 3.13
N LEU A 116 2.78 0.17 3.74
CA LEU A 116 1.85 -0.25 4.77
C LEU A 116 2.23 0.46 6.08
N VAL A 117 1.33 1.26 6.62
CA VAL A 117 1.57 1.98 7.89
C VAL A 117 0.83 1.38 9.07
N ARG A 118 -0.25 0.66 8.79
CA ARG A 118 -1.02 -0.07 9.78
C ARG A 118 -1.55 -1.35 9.16
N ALA A 119 -1.43 -2.44 9.88
CA ALA A 119 -2.00 -3.73 9.51
C ALA A 119 -2.66 -4.38 10.72
N GLY A 120 -3.94 -4.09 10.93
CA GLY A 120 -4.66 -4.62 12.10
C GLY A 120 -4.73 -6.15 12.12
N PHE A 121 -4.54 -6.83 10.99
CA PHE A 121 -4.54 -8.30 10.95
C PHE A 121 -3.29 -8.88 11.62
N LEU A 122 -2.18 -8.13 11.65
CA LEU A 122 -0.99 -8.53 12.40
C LEU A 122 -1.26 -8.43 13.91
N GLU A 123 -1.97 -7.39 14.34
CA GLU A 123 -2.42 -7.26 15.73
C GLU A 123 -3.28 -8.48 16.15
N CYS A 124 -4.01 -9.10 15.22
CA CYS A 124 -4.79 -10.33 15.46
C CYS A 124 -3.95 -11.61 15.46
N ILE A 125 -2.97 -11.72 14.55
CA ILE A 125 -2.11 -12.91 14.42
C ILE A 125 -1.14 -13.02 15.60
N MET A 126 -0.63 -11.89 16.08
CA MET A 126 0.43 -11.86 17.10
C MET A 126 -0.14 -11.90 18.52
N ASN A 127 -1.34 -11.39 18.76
CA ASN A 127 -2.01 -11.45 20.07
C ASN A 127 -2.83 -12.73 20.29
N GLN A 128 -2.54 -13.85 19.63
CA GLN A 128 -3.22 -15.13 19.91
C GLN A 128 -2.98 -15.66 21.35
N ASP A 129 -2.16 -14.98 22.16
CA ASP A 129 -1.91 -15.29 23.58
C ASP A 129 -2.69 -14.42 24.59
N GLU A 130 -3.29 -13.28 24.21
CA GLU A 130 -4.13 -12.46 25.11
C GLU A 130 -5.30 -11.80 24.33
N ASP A 131 -6.53 -12.01 24.81
CA ASP A 131 -7.83 -11.55 24.29
C ASP A 131 -7.76 -10.31 23.36
N SER A 132 -7.58 -10.55 22.05
CA SER A 132 -7.33 -9.48 21.08
C SER A 132 -8.64 -8.87 20.55
N PHE A 133 -8.66 -7.53 20.47
CA PHE A 133 -9.73 -6.73 19.84
C PHE A 133 -9.75 -6.95 18.32
N CYS A 134 -10.40 -8.02 17.87
CA CYS A 134 -10.97 -8.07 16.53
C CYS A 134 -12.14 -7.07 16.46
N ILE A 135 -12.41 -6.51 15.27
CA ILE A 135 -13.72 -5.89 15.05
C ILE A 135 -14.71 -7.06 14.99
N GLU A 136 -15.25 -7.44 16.14
CA GLU A 136 -16.42 -8.30 16.22
C GLU A 136 -17.62 -7.47 15.77
N ASP A 137 -18.44 -8.04 14.88
CA ASP A 137 -19.67 -7.42 14.34
C ASP A 137 -20.59 -6.86 15.45
#